data_AF-A0A6J1BU44-F1
#
_entry.id   AF-A0A6J1BU44-F1
#
_cell.length_a   1.000
_cell.length_b   1.000
_cell.length_c   1.000
_cell.angle_alpha   90.00
_cell.angle_beta   90.00
_cell.angle_gamma   90.00
#
_symmetry.space_group_name_H-M   'P 1'
#
loop_
_entity.id
_entity.type
_entity.pdbx_description
1 polymer ?
#
loop_
_entity_poly.entity_id
_entity_poly.type
_entity_poly.pdbx_seq_one_letter_code
_entity_poly.pdbx_strand_id
1 'polypeptide(L)'
;MGKPHLAISLLPLFTTNMVSYEEHVGREEVSVPHPDPVVLELNRLQNLLAEKNRELGAAHSEIKALRATEALKDKALEELRSEVDKLDDKLRATENLLEHKNLEIKRITTEKKDALAAQYAAEATLRRVYANQKDDDSLTLASVVAPLEAEIKMCKNEVLLLQEDKKALERLTKSKEAALLEAERILRSALERALIVEEVQNHNFELKRQIEICQEENRILEKTNRQKVIEVERLGQTIEDLEEAILAGGATANMVRDYKRQIEELHEEKRTLERELARAKVSAHRVATVVANEWKDDNDRVMPVKQWLEERKLLQAELQRVREKLAVSERTAKAEAQLKEKFKLRLKTLEEGLKQVSISPVNSNAFGGSPKTERSNNILGFLTSNGRKRSTSLSRPSAITKNSSILVQPNAKDEKASAPELNRSNSLKKKYASACENVVKKSMWASSRSRVVDIGEKDGNEMRENKENTDGTITPSEEAKDQTNQEPRNSENEDTVSGFLYDKIQKEVINLRKLCEVKDGNLVTKDEEIKMLMKKVEALTKAMEIESKKMKREAAVKEKEAAAAATAAAGKTEEKKNARILYSKSRRLST
;
A
#
# COMPACT_ATOMS: atom_id res chain seq x y z
N MET A 1 7.45 -28.91 -77.73
CA MET A 1 7.08 -30.30 -77.42
C MET A 1 7.77 -30.67 -76.11
N GLY A 2 7.15 -31.27 -75.09
CA GLY A 2 5.73 -31.56 -74.83
C GLY A 2 5.51 -31.81 -73.32
N LYS A 3 4.28 -31.63 -72.81
CA LYS A 3 3.87 -32.06 -71.45
C LYS A 3 3.52 -33.58 -71.46
N PRO A 4 3.30 -34.26 -70.31
CA PRO A 4 2.09 -34.13 -69.45
C PRO A 4 2.44 -33.78 -67.98
N HIS A 5 1.61 -33.30 -67.04
CA HIS A 5 0.15 -33.15 -66.76
C HIS A 5 -0.35 -34.00 -65.55
N LEU A 6 -1.28 -33.39 -64.78
CA LEU A 6 -2.08 -33.85 -63.61
C LEU A 6 -1.49 -33.40 -62.23
N ALA A 7 -2.12 -32.56 -61.37
CA ALA A 7 -3.51 -32.39 -60.86
C ALA A 7 -3.76 -33.19 -59.54
N ILE A 8 -4.54 -32.78 -58.53
CA ILE A 8 -5.34 -31.56 -58.20
C ILE A 8 -5.66 -31.54 -56.67
N SER A 9 -6.15 -30.41 -56.13
CA SER A 9 -6.89 -30.15 -54.85
C SER A 9 -6.11 -29.34 -53.80
N LEU A 10 -6.46 -28.10 -53.40
CA LEU A 10 -7.72 -27.42 -52.99
C LEU A 10 -7.97 -27.46 -51.46
N LEU A 11 -7.41 -26.43 -50.78
CA LEU A 11 -8.04 -25.47 -49.83
C LEU A 11 -9.34 -25.85 -49.08
N PRO A 12 -9.56 -25.37 -47.82
CA PRO A 12 -9.38 -23.96 -47.47
C PRO A 12 -8.78 -23.60 -46.09
N LEU A 13 -8.27 -22.36 -46.03
CA LEU A 13 -8.02 -21.62 -44.78
C LEU A 13 -9.31 -20.93 -44.33
N PHE A 14 -9.70 -21.11 -43.07
CA PHE A 14 -10.77 -20.32 -42.44
C PHE A 14 -10.16 -19.12 -41.69
N THR A 15 -10.54 -17.92 -42.11
CA THR A 15 -10.27 -16.67 -41.38
C THR A 15 -11.61 -16.04 -41.01
N THR A 16 -11.94 -16.04 -39.72
CA THR A 16 -13.22 -15.49 -39.23
C THR A 16 -12.99 -14.16 -38.54
N ASN A 17 -13.33 -13.06 -39.21
CA ASN A 17 -13.62 -11.79 -38.54
C ASN A 17 -15.00 -11.92 -37.87
N MET A 18 -15.12 -11.45 -36.62
CA MET A 18 -16.41 -11.05 -36.06
C MET A 18 -16.36 -9.63 -35.54
N VAL A 19 -17.36 -8.86 -35.96
CA VAL A 19 -17.55 -7.45 -35.63
C VAL A 19 -18.37 -7.36 -34.35
N SER A 20 -17.95 -6.51 -33.41
CA SER A 20 -18.76 -6.18 -32.23
C SER A 20 -19.87 -5.19 -32.63
N TYR A 21 -21.11 -5.55 -32.36
CA TYR A 21 -22.24 -4.62 -32.34
C TYR A 21 -22.73 -4.52 -30.90
N GLU A 22 -22.92 -3.28 -30.44
CA GLU A 22 -23.28 -2.94 -29.08
C GLU A 22 -24.49 -1.99 -29.13
N GLU A 23 -25.62 -2.41 -28.58
CA GLU A 23 -26.83 -1.59 -28.49
C GLU A 23 -27.47 -1.79 -27.11
N HIS A 24 -27.88 -0.69 -26.48
CA HIS A 24 -28.39 -0.66 -25.10
C HIS A 24 -29.91 -0.91 -25.05
N VAL A 25 -30.44 -1.31 -23.88
CA VAL A 25 -31.61 -0.68 -23.20
C VAL A 25 -32.11 -1.50 -21.99
N GLY A 26 -32.48 -0.80 -20.91
CA GLY A 26 -33.78 -1.01 -20.25
C GLY A 26 -33.98 -2.13 -19.22
N ARG A 27 -33.58 -1.85 -17.98
CA ARG A 27 -34.02 -2.49 -16.72
C ARG A 27 -35.55 -2.46 -16.51
N GLU A 28 -36.20 -3.59 -16.19
CA GLU A 28 -37.14 -3.67 -15.04
C GLU A 28 -37.54 -5.09 -14.54
N GLU A 29 -37.79 -5.12 -13.23
CA GLU A 29 -38.55 -6.07 -12.38
C GLU A 29 -38.17 -7.55 -12.21
N VAL A 30 -38.57 -8.06 -11.04
CA VAL A 30 -38.11 -9.30 -10.42
C VAL A 30 -39.10 -10.44 -10.69
N SER A 31 -38.59 -11.55 -11.17
CA SER A 31 -39.17 -12.87 -10.99
C SER A 31 -38.01 -13.85 -10.90
N VAL A 32 -37.94 -14.65 -9.83
CA VAL A 32 -36.94 -15.72 -9.73
C VAL A 32 -37.35 -16.80 -10.73
N PRO A 33 -36.69 -16.93 -11.89
CA PRO A 33 -37.07 -17.95 -12.85
C PRO A 33 -36.50 -19.25 -12.32
N HIS A 34 -37.35 -20.22 -12.03
CA HIS A 34 -36.87 -21.59 -11.87
C HIS A 34 -36.17 -21.93 -13.19
N PRO A 35 -34.85 -22.18 -13.21
CA PRO A 35 -34.12 -22.31 -14.46
C PRO A 35 -34.70 -23.50 -15.23
N ASP A 36 -35.14 -23.24 -16.46
CA ASP A 36 -35.74 -24.25 -17.32
C ASP A 36 -34.85 -25.50 -17.34
N PRO A 37 -35.36 -26.70 -17.01
CA PRO A 37 -34.60 -27.94 -17.05
C PRO A 37 -33.85 -28.15 -18.37
N VAL A 38 -34.40 -27.66 -19.49
CA VAL A 38 -33.75 -27.69 -20.82
C VAL A 38 -32.50 -26.80 -20.84
N VAL A 39 -32.55 -25.61 -20.22
CA VAL A 39 -31.41 -24.68 -20.14
C VAL A 39 -30.31 -25.21 -19.20
N LEU A 40 -30.69 -25.92 -18.12
CA LEU A 40 -29.71 -26.59 -17.25
C LEU A 40 -28.99 -27.74 -17.97
N GLU A 41 -29.73 -28.61 -18.66
CA GLU A 41 -29.12 -29.70 -19.45
C GLU A 41 -28.30 -29.17 -20.64
N LEU A 42 -28.73 -28.09 -21.31
CA LEU A 42 -27.92 -27.42 -22.34
C LEU A 42 -26.60 -26.89 -21.76
N ASN A 43 -26.62 -26.23 -20.59
CA ASN A 43 -25.39 -25.78 -19.92
C ASN A 43 -24.49 -26.96 -19.51
N ARG A 44 -25.08 -28.06 -19.02
CA ARG A 44 -24.35 -29.29 -18.68
C ARG A 44 -23.68 -29.91 -19.90
N LEU A 45 -24.41 -30.04 -21.01
CA LEU A 45 -23.89 -30.55 -22.28
C LEU A 45 -22.82 -29.63 -22.89
N GLN A 46 -23.00 -28.30 -22.78
CA GLN A 46 -22.01 -27.32 -23.22
C GLN A 46 -20.72 -27.39 -22.39
N ASN A 47 -20.82 -27.57 -21.07
CA ASN A 47 -19.68 -27.80 -20.20
C ASN A 47 -18.97 -29.12 -20.50
N LEU A 48 -19.73 -30.22 -20.70
CA LEU A 48 -19.17 -31.51 -21.13
C LEU A 48 -18.47 -31.42 -22.48
N LEU A 49 -19.02 -30.68 -23.43
CA LEU A 49 -18.40 -30.45 -24.74
C LEU A 49 -17.12 -29.60 -24.62
N ALA A 50 -17.11 -28.58 -23.77
CA ALA A 50 -15.91 -27.79 -23.46
C ALA A 50 -14.83 -28.63 -22.77
N GLU A 51 -15.21 -29.53 -21.86
CA GLU A 51 -14.31 -30.47 -21.20
C GLU A 51 -13.73 -31.50 -22.17
N LYS A 52 -14.58 -32.11 -23.03
CA LYS A 52 -14.11 -33.04 -24.08
C LYS A 52 -13.23 -32.36 -25.13
N ASN A 53 -13.48 -31.09 -25.46
CA ASN A 53 -12.57 -30.30 -26.30
C ASN A 53 -11.22 -30.06 -25.61
N ARG A 54 -11.19 -29.86 -24.28
CA ARG A 54 -9.95 -29.74 -23.51
C ARG A 54 -9.19 -31.07 -23.45
N GLU A 55 -9.86 -32.19 -23.21
CA GLU A 55 -9.28 -33.54 -23.28
C GLU A 55 -8.70 -33.84 -24.66
N LEU A 56 -9.44 -33.54 -25.74
CA LEU A 56 -8.98 -33.72 -27.11
C LEU A 56 -7.73 -32.85 -27.41
N GLY A 57 -7.71 -31.61 -26.91
CA GLY A 57 -6.52 -30.74 -26.99
C GLY A 57 -5.31 -31.31 -26.24
N ALA A 58 -5.51 -31.91 -25.07
CA ALA A 58 -4.46 -32.58 -24.31
C ALA A 58 -3.95 -33.84 -25.03
N ALA A 59 -4.83 -34.71 -25.51
CA ALA A 59 -4.45 -35.88 -26.30
C ALA A 59 -3.73 -35.50 -27.60
N HIS A 60 -4.12 -34.40 -28.26
CA HIS A 60 -3.43 -33.91 -29.44
C HIS A 60 -2.02 -33.38 -29.13
N SER A 61 -1.81 -32.72 -27.99
CA SER A 61 -0.49 -32.27 -27.56
C SER A 61 0.41 -33.44 -27.15
N GLU A 62 -0.16 -34.48 -26.52
CA GLU A 62 0.53 -35.75 -26.22
C GLU A 62 0.94 -36.48 -27.49
N ILE A 63 0.04 -36.66 -28.47
CA ILE A 63 0.36 -37.25 -29.78
C ILE A 63 1.49 -36.48 -30.48
N LYS A 64 1.48 -35.13 -30.39
CA LYS A 64 2.55 -34.30 -30.96
C LYS A 64 3.89 -34.49 -30.24
N ALA A 65 3.88 -34.63 -28.91
CA ALA A 65 5.07 -34.94 -28.13
C ALA A 65 5.61 -36.34 -28.45
N LEU A 66 4.75 -37.36 -28.50
CA LEU A 66 5.10 -38.73 -28.84
C LEU A 66 5.75 -38.81 -30.24
N ARG A 67 5.15 -38.17 -31.26
CA ARG A 67 5.74 -38.08 -32.62
C ARG A 67 7.12 -37.40 -32.63
N ALA A 68 7.35 -36.40 -31.78
CA ALA A 68 8.67 -35.78 -31.66
C ALA A 68 9.69 -36.76 -31.02
N THR A 69 9.28 -37.56 -30.03
CA THR A 69 10.16 -38.61 -29.46
C THR A 69 10.40 -39.77 -30.43
N GLU A 70 9.43 -40.11 -31.28
CA GLU A 70 9.53 -41.11 -32.34
C GLU A 70 10.56 -40.69 -33.38
N ALA A 71 10.47 -39.46 -33.91
CA ALA A 71 11.45 -38.91 -34.84
C ALA A 71 12.90 -38.86 -34.28
N LEU A 72 13.06 -38.65 -32.97
CA LEU A 72 14.38 -38.74 -32.31
C LEU A 72 14.89 -40.18 -32.21
N LYS A 73 14.02 -41.16 -31.96
CA LYS A 73 14.36 -42.59 -31.97
C LYS A 73 14.73 -43.06 -33.37
N ASP A 74 13.97 -42.67 -34.39
CA ASP A 74 14.26 -43.00 -35.78
C ASP A 74 15.64 -42.47 -36.21
N LYS A 75 15.98 -41.23 -35.83
CA LYS A 75 17.32 -40.66 -36.07
C LYS A 75 18.42 -41.48 -35.38
N ALA A 76 18.23 -41.87 -34.13
CA ALA A 76 19.18 -42.71 -33.41
C ALA A 76 19.33 -44.12 -34.02
N LEU A 77 18.23 -44.70 -34.52
CA LEU A 77 18.24 -45.97 -35.24
C LEU A 77 18.99 -45.86 -36.57
N GLU A 78 18.85 -44.75 -37.31
CA GLU A 78 19.57 -44.52 -38.56
C GLU A 78 21.08 -44.29 -38.32
N GLU A 79 21.44 -43.56 -37.27
CA GLU A 79 22.84 -43.40 -36.85
C GLU A 79 23.47 -44.76 -36.48
N LEU A 80 22.76 -45.60 -35.72
CA LEU A 80 23.20 -46.96 -35.38
C LEU A 80 23.31 -47.88 -36.60
N ARG A 81 22.33 -47.86 -37.53
CA ARG A 81 22.39 -48.59 -38.80
C ARG A 81 23.66 -48.23 -39.57
N SER A 82 23.97 -46.93 -39.69
CA SER A 82 25.17 -46.46 -40.38
C SER A 82 26.47 -46.99 -39.75
N GLU A 83 26.52 -47.19 -38.43
CA GLU A 83 27.71 -47.74 -37.78
C GLU A 83 27.80 -49.26 -37.89
N VAL A 84 26.66 -49.97 -37.91
CA VAL A 84 26.61 -51.41 -38.24
C VAL A 84 27.15 -51.64 -39.66
N ASP A 85 26.67 -50.89 -40.66
CA ASP A 85 27.16 -51.02 -42.04
C ASP A 85 28.68 -50.76 -42.13
N LYS A 86 29.19 -49.76 -41.41
CA LYS A 86 30.65 -49.47 -41.30
C LYS A 86 31.42 -50.59 -40.61
N LEU A 87 30.82 -51.32 -39.67
CA LEU A 87 31.46 -52.45 -38.98
C LEU A 87 31.46 -53.70 -39.86
N ASP A 88 30.37 -53.97 -40.59
CA ASP A 88 30.28 -55.06 -41.55
C ASP A 88 31.26 -54.88 -42.73
N ASP A 89 31.44 -53.66 -43.23
CA ASP A 89 32.46 -53.36 -44.25
C ASP A 89 33.90 -53.55 -43.72
N LYS A 90 34.18 -53.17 -42.46
CA LYS A 90 35.48 -53.44 -41.81
C LYS A 90 35.70 -54.95 -41.65
N LEU A 91 34.68 -55.69 -41.19
CA LEU A 91 34.73 -57.14 -41.02
C LEU A 91 35.04 -57.82 -42.37
N ARG A 92 34.26 -57.52 -43.40
CA ARG A 92 34.45 -58.02 -44.78
C ARG A 92 35.85 -57.71 -45.31
N ALA A 93 36.39 -56.52 -45.03
CA ALA A 93 37.77 -56.18 -45.41
C ALA A 93 38.82 -57.03 -44.67
N THR A 94 38.62 -57.32 -43.38
CA THR A 94 39.52 -58.20 -42.61
C THR A 94 39.42 -59.67 -43.01
N GLU A 95 38.24 -60.16 -43.37
CA GLU A 95 38.02 -61.51 -43.89
C GLU A 95 38.76 -61.72 -45.22
N ASN A 96 38.58 -60.80 -46.18
CA ASN A 96 39.31 -60.82 -47.46
C ASN A 96 40.84 -60.80 -47.26
N LEU A 97 41.34 -60.05 -46.27
CA LEU A 97 42.77 -60.02 -45.94
C LEU A 97 43.25 -61.36 -45.36
N LEU A 98 42.46 -62.00 -44.50
CA LEU A 98 42.74 -63.34 -43.96
C LEU A 98 42.75 -64.40 -45.07
N GLU A 99 41.79 -64.37 -45.99
CA GLU A 99 41.76 -65.25 -47.16
C GLU A 99 43.01 -65.09 -48.03
N HIS A 100 43.40 -63.85 -48.36
CA HIS A 100 44.64 -63.58 -49.09
C HIS A 100 45.87 -64.11 -48.35
N LYS A 101 45.96 -63.94 -47.02
CA LYS A 101 47.08 -64.48 -46.23
C LYS A 101 47.11 -66.01 -46.24
N ASN A 102 45.95 -66.66 -46.20
CA ASN A 102 45.84 -68.12 -46.31
C ASN A 102 46.26 -68.64 -47.70
N LEU A 103 45.93 -67.93 -48.78
CA LEU A 103 46.42 -68.26 -50.13
C LEU A 103 47.93 -68.09 -50.25
N GLU A 104 48.48 -67.01 -49.70
CA GLU A 104 49.93 -66.76 -49.69
C GLU A 104 50.70 -67.81 -48.87
N ILE A 105 50.18 -68.25 -47.73
CA ILE A 105 50.75 -69.36 -46.95
C ILE A 105 50.80 -70.64 -47.79
N LYS A 106 49.74 -70.96 -48.55
CA LYS A 106 49.73 -72.12 -49.45
C LYS A 106 50.81 -72.02 -50.54
N ARG A 107 50.95 -70.85 -51.17
CA ARG A 107 51.99 -70.57 -52.18
C ARG A 107 53.41 -70.73 -51.64
N ILE A 108 53.71 -70.12 -50.50
CA ILE A 108 55.02 -70.26 -49.83
C ILE A 108 55.28 -71.72 -49.42
N THR A 109 54.24 -72.45 -49.04
CA THR A 109 54.37 -73.88 -48.66
C THR A 109 54.68 -74.78 -49.86
N THR A 110 54.17 -74.49 -51.06
CA THR A 110 54.56 -75.20 -52.29
C THR A 110 55.99 -74.81 -52.70
N GLU A 111 56.30 -73.52 -52.74
CA GLU A 111 57.64 -73.03 -53.11
C GLU A 111 58.75 -73.55 -52.18
N LYS A 112 58.46 -73.69 -50.87
CA LYS A 112 59.38 -74.33 -49.93
C LYS A 112 59.66 -75.80 -50.28
N LYS A 113 58.67 -76.55 -50.74
CA LYS A 113 58.86 -77.96 -51.16
C LYS A 113 59.72 -78.03 -52.43
N ASP A 114 59.45 -77.16 -53.39
CA ASP A 114 60.18 -77.10 -54.65
C ASP A 114 61.64 -76.65 -54.42
N ALA A 115 61.86 -75.66 -53.56
CA ALA A 115 63.19 -75.21 -53.16
C ALA A 115 63.98 -76.29 -52.41
N LEU A 116 63.35 -77.08 -51.54
CA LEU A 116 63.99 -78.24 -50.90
C LEU A 116 64.36 -79.33 -51.93
N ALA A 117 63.50 -79.60 -52.91
CA ALA A 117 63.82 -80.53 -54.00
C ALA A 117 65.01 -80.03 -54.85
N ALA A 118 65.04 -78.73 -55.17
CA ALA A 118 66.16 -78.09 -55.86
C ALA A 118 67.46 -78.12 -55.04
N GLN A 119 67.38 -77.93 -53.71
CA GLN A 119 68.53 -78.06 -52.81
C GLN A 119 69.12 -79.48 -52.88
N TYR A 120 68.31 -80.53 -52.74
CA TYR A 120 68.79 -81.91 -52.84
C TYR A 120 69.45 -82.21 -54.21
N ALA A 121 68.91 -81.65 -55.30
CA ALA A 121 69.50 -81.78 -56.63
C ALA A 121 70.87 -81.06 -56.75
N ALA A 122 70.99 -79.84 -56.19
CA ALA A 122 72.24 -79.08 -56.17
C ALA A 122 73.31 -79.74 -55.27
N GLU A 123 72.90 -80.33 -54.13
CA GLU A 123 73.82 -81.07 -53.27
C GLU A 123 74.36 -82.34 -53.96
N ALA A 124 73.55 -82.97 -54.82
CA ALA A 124 73.95 -84.10 -55.66
C ALA A 124 74.82 -83.69 -56.87
N THR A 125 74.77 -82.44 -57.36
CA THR A 125 75.76 -81.94 -58.33
C THR A 125 77.08 -81.60 -57.63
N LEU A 126 77.06 -80.93 -56.48
CA LEU A 126 78.29 -80.62 -55.72
C LEU A 126 79.07 -81.88 -55.33
N ARG A 127 78.39 -82.93 -54.83
CA ARG A 127 79.05 -84.22 -54.54
C ARG A 127 79.75 -84.84 -55.77
N ARG A 128 79.26 -84.58 -56.99
CA ARG A 128 79.90 -85.03 -58.24
C ARG A 128 81.09 -84.16 -58.64
N VAL A 129 81.02 -82.85 -58.42
CA VAL A 129 82.13 -81.93 -58.74
C VAL A 129 83.31 -82.11 -57.78
N TYR A 130 83.05 -82.22 -56.47
CA TYR A 130 84.10 -82.47 -55.46
C TYR A 130 84.79 -83.84 -55.60
N ALA A 131 84.17 -84.81 -56.29
CA ALA A 131 84.83 -86.07 -56.65
C ALA A 131 85.87 -85.92 -57.77
N ASN A 132 85.80 -84.84 -58.56
CA ASN A 132 86.66 -84.59 -59.73
C ASN A 132 87.78 -83.57 -59.49
N GLN A 133 87.78 -82.89 -58.33
CA GLN A 133 88.81 -81.93 -57.94
C GLN A 133 89.60 -82.46 -56.76
N LYS A 134 90.67 -83.17 -57.07
CA LYS A 134 91.78 -83.41 -56.15
C LYS A 134 93.07 -82.84 -56.73
N ASP A 135 93.77 -82.16 -55.83
CA ASP A 135 95.18 -81.79 -55.87
C ASP A 135 95.57 -80.57 -56.74
N ASP A 136 96.60 -79.87 -56.23
CA ASP A 136 97.33 -78.70 -56.76
C ASP A 136 96.62 -77.33 -56.91
N ASP A 137 96.67 -76.50 -55.85
CA ASP A 137 96.71 -75.02 -55.98
C ASP A 137 97.16 -74.26 -54.69
N SER A 138 98.02 -74.85 -53.84
CA SER A 138 98.28 -74.36 -52.48
C SER A 138 99.15 -73.09 -52.35
N LEU A 139 99.81 -72.63 -53.42
CA LEU A 139 100.75 -71.50 -53.39
C LEU A 139 100.25 -70.24 -54.13
N THR A 140 99.38 -70.39 -55.13
CA THR A 140 98.65 -69.27 -55.75
C THR A 140 97.69 -68.61 -54.74
N LEU A 141 97.13 -69.45 -53.84
CA LEU A 141 96.12 -69.09 -52.86
C LEU A 141 96.61 -68.03 -51.86
N ALA A 142 97.83 -68.16 -51.33
CA ALA A 142 98.33 -67.31 -50.23
C ALA A 142 98.38 -65.81 -50.56
N SER A 143 98.72 -65.46 -51.81
CA SER A 143 98.76 -64.06 -52.28
C SER A 143 97.37 -63.43 -52.40
N VAL A 144 96.36 -64.25 -52.72
CA VAL A 144 94.94 -63.83 -52.78
C VAL A 144 94.29 -63.83 -51.39
N VAL A 145 94.73 -64.72 -50.51
CA VAL A 145 94.22 -64.87 -49.14
C VAL A 145 94.63 -63.70 -48.23
N ALA A 146 95.87 -63.18 -48.32
CA ALA A 146 96.33 -62.14 -47.39
C ALA A 146 95.50 -60.83 -47.43
N PRO A 147 95.10 -60.27 -48.60
CA PRO A 147 94.16 -59.15 -48.65
C PRO A 147 92.78 -59.50 -48.06
N LEU A 148 92.25 -60.69 -48.38
CA LEU A 148 90.97 -61.16 -47.84
C LEU A 148 91.01 -61.35 -46.31
N GLU A 149 92.14 -61.78 -45.75
CA GLU A 149 92.34 -61.84 -44.29
C GLU A 149 92.37 -60.45 -43.64
N ALA A 150 92.91 -59.44 -44.34
CA ALA A 150 92.88 -58.05 -43.88
C ALA A 150 91.46 -57.47 -43.94
N GLU A 151 90.71 -57.72 -45.01
CA GLU A 151 89.29 -57.38 -45.13
C GLU A 151 88.45 -58.10 -44.06
N ILE A 152 88.68 -59.39 -43.79
CA ILE A 152 88.02 -60.13 -42.71
C ILE A 152 88.33 -59.50 -41.34
N LYS A 153 89.55 -59.01 -41.10
CA LYS A 153 89.90 -58.28 -39.86
C LYS A 153 89.18 -56.92 -39.78
N MET A 154 89.11 -56.18 -40.88
CA MET A 154 88.35 -54.92 -40.99
C MET A 154 86.87 -55.13 -40.69
N CYS A 155 86.22 -56.09 -41.36
CA CYS A 155 84.81 -56.43 -41.15
C CYS A 155 84.54 -56.92 -39.71
N LYS A 156 85.49 -57.64 -39.08
CA LYS A 156 85.39 -58.01 -37.65
C LYS A 156 85.40 -56.78 -36.74
N ASN A 157 86.27 -55.81 -37.00
CA ASN A 157 86.32 -54.56 -36.24
C ASN A 157 85.05 -53.71 -36.45
N GLU A 158 84.54 -53.63 -37.67
CA GLU A 158 83.27 -52.98 -37.99
C GLU A 158 82.09 -53.65 -37.27
N VAL A 159 82.03 -54.99 -37.25
CA VAL A 159 81.03 -55.74 -36.48
C VAL A 159 81.12 -55.47 -34.98
N LEU A 160 82.32 -55.25 -34.42
CA LEU A 160 82.47 -54.87 -33.01
C LEU A 160 81.93 -53.46 -32.74
N LEU A 161 82.25 -52.48 -33.59
CA LEU A 161 81.70 -51.11 -33.48
C LEU A 161 80.16 -51.11 -33.60
N LEU A 162 79.60 -51.83 -34.58
CA LEU A 162 78.15 -51.97 -34.74
C LEU A 162 77.49 -52.67 -33.54
N GLN A 163 78.19 -53.57 -32.83
CA GLN A 163 77.69 -54.15 -31.58
C GLN A 163 77.72 -53.16 -30.41
N GLU A 164 78.68 -52.24 -30.37
CA GLU A 164 78.72 -51.17 -29.37
C GLU A 164 77.62 -50.14 -29.61
N ASP A 165 77.42 -49.71 -30.87
CA ASP A 165 76.32 -48.85 -31.30
C ASP A 165 74.95 -49.47 -31.00
N LYS A 166 74.77 -50.77 -31.28
CA LYS A 166 73.56 -51.51 -30.91
C LYS A 166 73.29 -51.41 -29.40
N LYS A 167 74.31 -51.63 -28.57
CA LYS A 167 74.18 -51.50 -27.09
C LYS A 167 73.93 -50.05 -26.66
N ALA A 168 74.42 -49.06 -27.40
CA ALA A 168 74.13 -47.64 -27.14
C ALA A 168 72.66 -47.31 -27.46
N LEU A 169 72.16 -47.78 -28.61
CA LEU A 169 70.75 -47.67 -29.00
C LEU A 169 69.82 -48.37 -27.99
N GLU A 170 70.15 -49.58 -27.53
CA GLU A 170 69.36 -50.29 -26.50
C GLU A 170 69.26 -49.51 -25.19
N ARG A 171 70.34 -48.84 -24.75
CA ARG A 171 70.31 -47.96 -23.56
C ARG A 171 69.47 -46.71 -23.80
N LEU A 172 69.58 -46.09 -24.98
CA LEU A 172 68.79 -44.93 -25.36
C LEU A 172 67.28 -45.25 -25.42
N THR A 173 66.92 -46.41 -25.98
CA THR A 173 65.54 -46.89 -26.03
C THR A 173 64.98 -47.08 -24.62
N LYS A 174 65.69 -47.78 -23.73
CA LYS A 174 65.27 -47.96 -22.32
C LYS A 174 65.12 -46.63 -21.57
N SER A 175 66.01 -45.67 -21.82
CA SER A 175 65.93 -44.32 -21.24
C SER A 175 64.69 -43.56 -21.75
N LYS A 176 64.36 -43.67 -23.04
CA LYS A 176 63.15 -43.09 -23.62
C LYS A 176 61.87 -43.77 -23.13
N GLU A 177 61.86 -45.09 -23.00
CA GLU A 177 60.74 -45.86 -22.41
C GLU A 177 60.47 -45.41 -20.96
N ALA A 178 61.51 -45.28 -20.14
CA ALA A 178 61.38 -44.77 -18.77
C ALA A 178 60.83 -43.32 -18.73
N ALA A 179 61.31 -42.44 -19.61
CA ALA A 179 60.81 -41.07 -19.72
C ALA A 179 59.34 -41.01 -20.20
N LEU A 180 58.93 -41.90 -21.09
CA LEU A 180 57.54 -42.01 -21.54
C LEU A 180 56.61 -42.50 -20.43
N LEU A 181 57.03 -43.50 -19.64
CA LEU A 181 56.26 -43.99 -18.48
C LEU A 181 56.07 -42.90 -17.41
N GLU A 182 57.11 -42.10 -17.15
CA GLU A 182 57.01 -40.98 -16.21
C GLU A 182 56.10 -39.85 -16.74
N ALA A 183 56.19 -39.52 -18.03
CA ALA A 183 55.27 -38.57 -18.67
C ALA A 183 53.81 -39.07 -18.62
N GLU A 184 53.59 -40.37 -18.81
CA GLU A 184 52.27 -40.99 -18.70
C GLU A 184 51.73 -40.95 -17.26
N ARG A 185 52.59 -41.15 -16.25
CA ARG A 185 52.24 -40.99 -14.82
C ARG A 185 51.83 -39.55 -14.49
N ILE A 186 52.56 -38.56 -15.02
CA ILE A 186 52.24 -37.13 -14.87
C ILE A 186 50.90 -36.81 -15.54
N LEU A 187 50.65 -37.33 -16.75
CA LEU A 187 49.39 -37.13 -17.48
C LEU A 187 48.18 -37.72 -16.75
N ARG A 188 48.27 -38.96 -16.23
CA ARG A 188 47.21 -39.56 -15.40
C ARG A 188 46.89 -38.69 -14.18
N SER A 189 47.91 -38.27 -13.46
CA SER A 189 47.75 -37.40 -12.28
C SER A 189 47.18 -36.01 -12.62
N ALA A 190 47.47 -35.49 -13.82
CA ALA A 190 46.88 -34.24 -14.30
C ALA A 190 45.39 -34.42 -14.68
N LEU A 191 45.02 -35.56 -15.28
CA LEU A 191 43.64 -35.92 -15.60
C LEU A 191 42.80 -36.08 -14.34
N GLU A 192 43.30 -36.79 -13.32
CA GLU A 192 42.64 -36.92 -12.01
C GLU A 192 42.36 -35.55 -11.37
N ARG A 193 43.34 -34.65 -11.38
CA ARG A 193 43.14 -33.26 -10.90
C ARG A 193 42.11 -32.50 -11.73
N ALA A 194 42.06 -32.69 -13.04
CA ALA A 194 41.08 -32.03 -13.89
C ALA A 194 39.65 -32.50 -13.59
N LEU A 195 39.43 -33.80 -13.38
CA LEU A 195 38.13 -34.35 -12.98
C LEU A 195 37.66 -33.82 -11.61
N ILE A 196 38.55 -33.73 -10.62
CA ILE A 196 38.23 -33.14 -9.31
C ILE A 196 37.84 -31.67 -9.45
N VAL A 197 38.52 -30.90 -10.32
CA VAL A 197 38.16 -29.50 -10.58
C VAL A 197 36.79 -29.39 -11.25
N GLU A 198 36.46 -30.27 -12.20
CA GLU A 198 35.14 -30.32 -12.83
C GLU A 198 34.03 -30.65 -11.82
N GLU A 199 34.25 -31.65 -10.95
CA GLU A 199 33.32 -32.00 -9.87
C GLU A 199 33.09 -30.83 -8.89
N VAL A 200 34.16 -30.15 -8.47
CA VAL A 200 34.06 -28.97 -7.58
C VAL A 200 33.40 -27.78 -8.30
N GLN A 201 33.59 -27.61 -9.60
CA GLN A 201 32.87 -26.61 -10.38
C GLN A 201 31.37 -26.92 -10.43
N ASN A 202 30.99 -28.17 -10.69
CA ASN A 202 29.59 -28.61 -10.69
C ASN A 202 28.91 -28.38 -9.33
N HIS A 203 29.58 -28.73 -8.22
CA HIS A 203 29.10 -28.40 -6.87
C HIS A 203 28.96 -26.88 -6.64
N ASN A 204 29.90 -26.06 -7.14
CA ASN A 204 29.79 -24.60 -7.06
C ASN A 204 28.62 -24.04 -7.88
N PHE A 205 28.28 -24.62 -9.03
CA PHE A 205 27.11 -24.22 -9.81
C PHE A 205 25.81 -24.54 -9.08
N GLU A 206 25.68 -25.73 -8.49
CA GLU A 206 24.50 -26.12 -7.72
C GLU A 206 24.36 -25.31 -6.43
N LEU A 207 25.46 -25.01 -5.71
CA LEU A 207 25.43 -24.11 -4.55
C LEU A 207 25.02 -22.68 -4.92
N LYS A 208 25.47 -22.14 -6.05
CA LYS A 208 25.01 -20.82 -6.55
C LYS A 208 23.51 -20.83 -6.84
N ARG A 209 23.01 -21.88 -7.49
CA ARG A 209 21.59 -22.06 -7.77
C ARG A 209 20.76 -22.15 -6.47
N GLN A 210 21.25 -22.85 -5.46
CA GLN A 210 20.59 -22.90 -4.14
C GLN A 210 20.58 -21.53 -3.46
N ILE A 211 21.66 -20.75 -3.55
CA ILE A 211 21.70 -19.37 -3.06
C ILE A 211 20.68 -18.49 -3.78
N GLU A 212 20.55 -18.60 -5.12
CA GLU A 212 19.54 -17.87 -5.91
C GLU A 212 18.10 -18.25 -5.50
N ILE A 213 17.83 -19.55 -5.26
CA ILE A 213 16.53 -20.02 -4.75
C ILE A 213 16.24 -19.42 -3.38
N CYS A 214 17.15 -19.52 -2.42
CA CYS A 214 16.97 -18.96 -1.08
C CYS A 214 16.83 -17.42 -1.10
N GLN A 215 17.43 -16.72 -2.07
CA GLN A 215 17.24 -15.28 -2.25
C GLN A 215 15.82 -14.95 -2.72
N GLU A 216 15.25 -15.68 -3.69
CA GLU A 216 13.87 -15.43 -4.12
C GLU A 216 12.84 -15.91 -3.07
N GLU A 217 13.11 -17.00 -2.35
CA GLU A 217 12.29 -17.42 -1.19
C GLU A 217 12.23 -16.32 -0.13
N ASN A 218 13.37 -15.72 0.25
CA ASN A 218 13.40 -14.57 1.15
C ASN A 218 12.65 -13.37 0.55
N ARG A 219 12.81 -13.09 -0.75
CA ARG A 219 12.08 -12.01 -1.44
C ARG A 219 10.56 -12.21 -1.41
N ILE A 220 10.09 -13.45 -1.49
CA ILE A 220 8.67 -13.81 -1.35
C ILE A 220 8.22 -13.67 0.11
N LEU A 221 8.97 -14.22 1.07
CA LEU A 221 8.68 -14.11 2.50
C LEU A 221 8.59 -12.65 2.96
N GLU A 222 9.49 -11.78 2.51
CA GLU A 222 9.42 -10.34 2.80
C GLU A 222 8.16 -9.69 2.23
N LYS A 223 7.73 -10.01 1.00
CA LYS A 223 6.49 -9.48 0.41
C LYS A 223 5.28 -9.93 1.25
N THR A 224 5.22 -11.20 1.63
CA THR A 224 4.16 -11.75 2.49
C THR A 224 4.18 -11.12 3.88
N ASN A 225 5.36 -10.87 4.47
CA ASN A 225 5.48 -10.22 5.77
C ASN A 225 5.01 -8.76 5.72
N ARG A 226 5.42 -8.00 4.70
CA ARG A 226 4.92 -6.62 4.47
C ARG A 226 3.39 -6.58 4.35
N GLN A 227 2.80 -7.53 3.61
CA GLN A 227 1.33 -7.62 3.48
C GLN A 227 0.65 -7.92 4.83
N LYS A 228 1.22 -8.82 5.64
CA LYS A 228 0.71 -9.13 6.99
C LYS A 228 0.83 -7.96 7.95
N VAL A 229 1.91 -7.18 7.88
CA VAL A 229 2.06 -5.94 8.67
C VAL A 229 0.97 -4.94 8.31
N ILE A 230 0.71 -4.70 7.03
CA ILE A 230 -0.38 -3.82 6.57
C ILE A 230 -1.76 -4.32 7.05
N GLU A 231 -1.99 -5.64 7.06
CA GLU A 231 -3.23 -6.21 7.59
C GLU A 231 -3.36 -6.02 9.10
N VAL A 232 -2.27 -6.18 9.87
CA VAL A 232 -2.23 -5.91 11.31
C VAL A 232 -2.43 -4.42 11.61
N GLU A 233 -1.82 -3.52 10.85
CA GLU A 233 -2.04 -2.07 10.95
C GLU A 233 -3.51 -1.70 10.70
N ARG A 234 -4.13 -2.27 9.65
CA ARG A 234 -5.56 -2.10 9.36
C ARG A 234 -6.45 -2.61 10.50
N LEU A 235 -6.11 -3.76 11.08
CA LEU A 235 -6.84 -4.30 12.24
C LEU A 235 -6.65 -3.42 13.48
N GLY A 236 -5.47 -2.85 13.69
CA GLY A 236 -5.18 -1.85 14.71
C GLY A 236 -6.11 -0.64 14.59
N GLN A 237 -6.20 -0.02 13.41
CA GLN A 237 -7.13 1.09 13.17
C GLN A 237 -8.59 0.69 13.49
N THR A 238 -9.05 -0.49 13.07
CA THR A 238 -10.42 -0.92 13.39
C THR A 238 -10.65 -1.18 14.88
N ILE A 239 -9.60 -1.44 15.67
CA ILE A 239 -9.71 -1.54 17.14
C ILE A 239 -9.81 -0.14 17.74
N GLU A 240 -8.98 0.82 17.30
CA GLU A 240 -9.06 2.23 17.73
C GLU A 240 -10.44 2.83 17.44
N ASP A 241 -10.97 2.66 16.22
CA ASP A 241 -12.30 3.11 15.82
C ASP A 241 -13.42 2.52 16.72
N LEU A 242 -13.27 1.25 17.14
CA LEU A 242 -14.20 0.57 18.05
C LEU A 242 -14.06 1.04 19.50
N GLU A 243 -12.84 1.33 19.96
CA GLU A 243 -12.59 1.89 21.29
C GLU A 243 -13.20 3.30 21.41
N GLU A 244 -13.03 4.15 20.39
CA GLU A 244 -13.71 5.46 20.31
C GLU A 244 -15.25 5.31 20.33
N ALA A 245 -15.79 4.38 19.55
CA ALA A 245 -17.22 4.09 19.54
C ALA A 245 -17.74 3.60 20.90
N ILE A 246 -16.96 2.79 21.63
CA ILE A 246 -17.28 2.34 23.00
C ILE A 246 -17.24 3.52 23.98
N LEU A 247 -16.25 4.43 23.87
CA LEU A 247 -16.17 5.62 24.72
C LEU A 247 -17.36 6.57 24.48
N ALA A 248 -17.73 6.81 23.22
CA ALA A 248 -18.91 7.58 22.85
C ALA A 248 -20.22 6.89 23.31
N GLY A 249 -20.29 5.56 23.21
CA GLY A 249 -21.37 4.74 23.78
C GLY A 249 -21.47 4.88 25.31
N GLY A 250 -20.33 4.91 26.00
CA GLY A 250 -20.26 5.16 27.45
C GLY A 250 -20.77 6.55 27.83
N ALA A 251 -20.37 7.58 27.08
CA ALA A 251 -20.84 8.96 27.28
C ALA A 251 -22.35 9.10 27.05
N THR A 252 -22.89 8.54 25.97
CA THR A 252 -24.35 8.55 25.72
C THR A 252 -25.12 7.73 26.76
N ALA A 253 -24.59 6.60 27.23
CA ALA A 253 -25.17 5.83 28.33
C ALA A 253 -25.16 6.59 29.67
N ASN A 254 -24.16 7.44 29.93
CA ASN A 254 -24.17 8.36 31.08
C ASN A 254 -25.32 9.36 30.95
N MET A 255 -25.45 10.06 29.80
CA MET A 255 -26.56 11.02 29.58
C MET A 255 -27.93 10.37 29.75
N VAL A 256 -28.12 9.14 29.24
CA VAL A 256 -29.38 8.39 29.41
C VAL A 256 -29.65 8.07 30.89
N ARG A 257 -28.63 7.76 31.70
CA ARG A 257 -28.79 7.59 33.15
C ARG A 257 -29.13 8.90 33.84
N ASP A 258 -28.53 10.02 33.43
CA ASP A 258 -28.84 11.34 33.99
C ASP A 258 -30.26 11.80 33.67
N TYR A 259 -30.72 11.66 32.43
CA TYR A 259 -32.11 11.95 32.06
C TYR A 259 -33.11 11.04 32.78
N LYS A 260 -32.80 9.76 32.99
CA LYS A 260 -33.65 8.85 33.80
C LYS A 260 -33.79 9.34 35.23
N ARG A 261 -32.68 9.71 35.87
CA ARG A 261 -32.68 10.31 37.21
C ARG A 261 -33.51 11.60 37.27
N GLN A 262 -33.35 12.51 36.32
CA GLN A 262 -34.14 13.75 36.24
C GLN A 262 -35.64 13.46 36.07
N ILE A 263 -36.01 12.43 35.27
CA ILE A 263 -37.41 12.01 35.11
C ILE A 263 -37.96 11.42 36.42
N GLU A 264 -37.15 10.66 37.16
CA GLU A 264 -37.52 10.12 38.48
C GLU A 264 -37.73 11.25 39.50
N GLU A 265 -36.81 12.22 39.59
CA GLU A 265 -36.91 13.43 40.42
C GLU A 265 -38.17 14.23 40.09
N LEU A 266 -38.41 14.56 38.81
CA LEU A 266 -39.63 15.25 38.36
C LEU A 266 -40.91 14.43 38.63
N HIS A 267 -40.82 13.09 38.63
CA HIS A 267 -41.95 12.24 38.99
C HIS A 267 -42.22 12.25 40.50
N GLU A 268 -41.18 12.39 41.34
CA GLU A 268 -41.32 12.60 42.79
C GLU A 268 -41.97 13.96 43.10
N GLU A 269 -41.51 15.03 42.44
CA GLU A 269 -42.07 16.38 42.53
C GLU A 269 -43.53 16.42 42.05
N LYS A 270 -43.84 15.76 40.92
CA LYS A 270 -45.23 15.59 40.48
C LYS A 270 -46.05 14.90 41.58
N ARG A 271 -45.53 13.84 42.20
CA ARG A 271 -46.21 13.13 43.30
C ARG A 271 -46.36 14.01 44.55
N THR A 272 -45.46 14.94 44.87
CA THR A 272 -45.65 15.89 46.00
C THR A 272 -46.69 16.97 45.64
N LEU A 273 -46.58 17.60 44.48
CA LEU A 273 -47.52 18.60 43.98
C LEU A 273 -48.95 18.04 43.82
N GLU A 274 -49.13 16.79 43.41
CA GLU A 274 -50.45 16.13 43.36
C GLU A 274 -51.07 15.99 44.76
N ARG A 275 -50.26 15.65 45.78
CA ARG A 275 -50.72 15.58 47.18
C ARG A 275 -51.04 16.97 47.74
N GLU A 276 -50.25 17.99 47.40
CA GLU A 276 -50.50 19.37 47.80
C GLU A 276 -51.75 19.94 47.13
N LEU A 277 -51.93 19.69 45.83
CA LEU A 277 -53.14 20.02 45.09
C LEU A 277 -54.37 19.33 45.69
N ALA A 278 -54.25 18.07 46.13
CA ALA A 278 -55.34 17.37 46.84
C ALA A 278 -55.66 18.03 48.19
N ARG A 279 -54.64 18.40 48.99
CA ARG A 279 -54.82 19.16 50.24
C ARG A 279 -55.48 20.52 49.99
N ALA A 280 -55.00 21.26 48.99
CA ALA A 280 -55.53 22.57 48.59
C ALA A 280 -56.97 22.48 48.08
N LYS A 281 -57.31 21.44 47.32
CA LYS A 281 -58.70 21.14 46.92
C LYS A 281 -59.57 20.88 48.15
N VAL A 282 -59.12 20.09 49.12
CA VAL A 282 -59.88 19.83 50.36
C VAL A 282 -60.04 21.10 51.18
N SER A 283 -59.01 21.93 51.34
CA SER A 283 -59.15 23.22 52.05
C SER A 283 -60.06 24.19 51.31
N ALA A 284 -59.99 24.25 49.97
CA ALA A 284 -60.89 25.07 49.16
C ALA A 284 -62.35 24.60 49.26
N HIS A 285 -62.60 23.28 49.25
CA HIS A 285 -63.95 22.73 49.47
C HIS A 285 -64.45 23.02 50.89
N ARG A 286 -63.58 22.94 51.91
CA ARG A 286 -63.92 23.32 53.29
C ARG A 286 -64.28 24.80 53.37
N VAL A 287 -63.47 25.71 52.80
CA VAL A 287 -63.77 27.15 52.76
C VAL A 287 -65.06 27.42 51.98
N ALA A 288 -65.25 26.80 50.81
CA ALA A 288 -66.48 26.95 50.04
C ALA A 288 -67.72 26.43 50.79
N THR A 289 -67.57 25.38 51.61
CA THR A 289 -68.65 24.85 52.47
C THR A 289 -68.93 25.78 53.65
N VAL A 290 -67.89 26.35 54.29
CA VAL A 290 -68.03 27.35 55.35
C VAL A 290 -68.73 28.59 54.81
N VAL A 291 -68.26 29.16 53.69
CA VAL A 291 -68.91 30.31 53.03
C VAL A 291 -70.34 29.96 52.62
N ALA A 292 -70.59 28.79 52.01
CA ALA A 292 -71.95 28.36 51.66
C ALA A 292 -72.86 28.17 52.88
N ASN A 293 -72.30 27.86 54.06
CA ASN A 293 -73.01 27.78 55.33
C ASN A 293 -73.20 29.14 55.99
N GLU A 294 -72.23 30.07 55.92
CA GLU A 294 -72.39 31.48 56.34
C GLU A 294 -73.51 32.17 55.53
N TRP A 295 -73.62 31.84 54.24
CA TRP A 295 -74.73 32.27 53.36
C TRP A 295 -76.07 31.58 53.69
N LYS A 296 -76.07 30.64 54.64
CA LYS A 296 -77.20 29.79 55.02
C LYS A 296 -77.44 29.79 56.54
N ASP A 297 -76.73 30.63 57.29
CA ASP A 297 -76.72 30.62 58.75
C ASP A 297 -77.96 31.33 59.29
N ASP A 298 -78.88 30.49 59.75
CA ASP A 298 -80.05 30.70 60.59
C ASP A 298 -80.84 32.04 60.55
N ASN A 299 -82.07 31.87 60.04
CA ASN A 299 -83.32 32.62 60.26
C ASN A 299 -83.65 33.91 59.50
N ASP A 300 -82.73 34.61 58.80
CA ASP A 300 -83.13 35.71 57.90
C ASP A 300 -82.93 35.41 56.40
N ARG A 301 -84.04 35.21 55.70
CA ARG A 301 -84.08 34.67 54.34
C ARG A 301 -83.70 35.69 53.27
N VAL A 302 -82.52 35.51 52.65
CA VAL A 302 -82.12 36.06 51.34
C VAL A 302 -82.19 37.59 51.24
N MET A 303 -81.32 38.27 52.01
CA MET A 303 -81.16 39.73 52.01
C MET A 303 -79.80 40.17 51.42
N PRO A 304 -79.45 39.72 50.20
CA PRO A 304 -78.85 40.67 49.24
C PRO A 304 -79.64 40.79 47.93
N VAL A 305 -80.03 39.67 47.30
CA VAL A 305 -80.69 39.67 45.98
C VAL A 305 -82.09 40.30 46.06
N LYS A 306 -82.82 40.07 47.15
CA LYS A 306 -84.15 40.65 47.34
C LYS A 306 -84.10 42.17 47.49
N GLN A 307 -83.15 42.69 48.27
CA GLN A 307 -82.88 44.13 48.40
C GLN A 307 -82.50 44.74 47.04
N TRP A 308 -81.58 44.12 46.31
CA TRP A 308 -81.20 44.55 44.95
C TRP A 308 -82.39 44.61 43.98
N LEU A 309 -83.33 43.66 44.07
CA LEU A 309 -84.55 43.66 43.25
C LEU A 309 -85.55 44.73 43.70
N GLU A 310 -85.61 45.06 44.99
CA GLU A 310 -86.45 46.13 45.55
C GLU A 310 -85.88 47.52 45.21
N GLU A 311 -84.58 47.75 45.38
CA GLU A 311 -83.87 48.96 44.94
C GLU A 311 -84.01 49.16 43.42
N ARG A 312 -83.83 48.10 42.62
CA ARG A 312 -84.02 48.15 41.17
C ARG A 312 -85.45 48.55 40.79
N LYS A 313 -86.47 48.03 41.49
CA LYS A 313 -87.87 48.44 41.29
C LYS A 313 -88.09 49.91 41.66
N LEU A 314 -87.51 50.36 42.76
CA LEU A 314 -87.64 51.74 43.25
C LEU A 314 -87.01 52.73 42.27
N LEU A 315 -85.76 52.47 41.82
CA LEU A 315 -85.08 53.25 40.78
C LEU A 315 -85.86 53.25 39.44
N GLN A 316 -86.49 52.14 39.07
CA GLN A 316 -87.30 52.06 37.86
C GLN A 316 -88.59 52.89 37.96
N ALA A 317 -89.23 52.94 39.14
CA ALA A 317 -90.37 53.81 39.41
C ALA A 317 -89.97 55.30 39.41
N GLU A 318 -88.80 55.64 39.97
CA GLU A 318 -88.27 57.01 39.91
C GLU A 318 -87.98 57.48 38.48
N LEU A 319 -87.37 56.62 37.66
CA LEU A 319 -87.12 56.91 36.24
C LEU A 319 -88.43 57.21 35.50
N GLN A 320 -89.48 56.43 35.77
CA GLN A 320 -90.79 56.62 35.16
C GLN A 320 -91.44 57.96 35.58
N ARG A 321 -91.38 58.29 36.88
CA ARG A 321 -91.80 59.60 37.41
C ARG A 321 -91.05 60.77 36.76
N VAL A 322 -89.76 60.62 36.47
CA VAL A 322 -88.97 61.64 35.76
C VAL A 322 -89.39 61.78 34.30
N ARG A 323 -89.70 60.68 33.60
CA ARG A 323 -90.26 60.71 32.23
C ARG A 323 -91.61 61.41 32.17
N GLU A 324 -92.49 61.15 33.13
CA GLU A 324 -93.80 61.81 33.20
C GLU A 324 -93.68 63.32 33.45
N LYS A 325 -92.76 63.74 34.33
CA LYS A 325 -92.42 65.16 34.53
C LYS A 325 -91.89 65.80 33.24
N LEU A 326 -90.98 65.12 32.54
CA LEU A 326 -90.45 65.60 31.25
C LEU A 326 -91.58 65.77 30.21
N ALA A 327 -92.49 64.81 30.09
CA ALA A 327 -93.64 64.90 29.19
C ALA A 327 -94.61 66.05 29.56
N VAL A 328 -94.76 66.39 30.85
CA VAL A 328 -95.50 67.60 31.26
C VAL A 328 -94.74 68.85 30.81
N SER A 329 -93.43 68.93 31.08
CA SER A 329 -92.58 70.06 30.65
C SER A 329 -92.59 70.27 29.13
N GLU A 330 -92.57 69.21 28.34
CA GLU A 330 -92.69 69.27 26.87
C GLU A 330 -94.05 69.80 26.42
N ARG A 331 -95.16 69.38 27.05
CA ARG A 331 -96.49 69.92 26.75
C ARG A 331 -96.58 71.40 27.11
N THR A 332 -96.06 71.83 28.25
CA THR A 332 -96.02 73.25 28.62
C THR A 332 -95.14 74.07 27.68
N ALA A 333 -93.98 73.55 27.25
CA ALA A 333 -93.12 74.23 26.27
C ALA A 333 -93.79 74.36 24.89
N LYS A 334 -94.54 73.34 24.45
CA LYS A 334 -95.35 73.40 23.22
C LYS A 334 -96.48 74.43 23.33
N ALA A 335 -97.16 74.52 24.47
CA ALA A 335 -98.17 75.55 24.73
C ALA A 335 -97.58 76.96 24.78
N GLU A 336 -96.39 77.12 25.40
CA GLU A 336 -95.64 78.39 25.41
C GLU A 336 -95.21 78.79 24.00
N ALA A 337 -94.76 77.85 23.17
CA ALA A 337 -94.43 78.09 21.76
C ALA A 337 -95.66 78.54 20.95
N GLN A 338 -96.82 77.89 21.13
CA GLN A 338 -98.08 78.32 20.50
C GLN A 338 -98.53 79.72 20.95
N LEU A 339 -98.34 80.06 22.23
CA LEU A 339 -98.60 81.42 22.73
C LEU A 339 -97.62 82.43 22.13
N LYS A 340 -96.33 82.10 22.04
CA LYS A 340 -95.32 82.93 21.36
C LYS A 340 -95.67 83.15 19.88
N GLU A 341 -96.15 82.15 19.16
CA GLU A 341 -96.64 82.33 17.79
C GLU A 341 -97.88 83.23 17.72
N LYS A 342 -98.87 83.05 18.61
CA LYS A 342 -100.05 83.93 18.69
C LYS A 342 -99.67 85.39 18.98
N PHE A 343 -98.72 85.63 19.88
CA PHE A 343 -98.20 86.97 20.14
C PHE A 343 -97.40 87.54 18.97
N LYS A 344 -96.59 86.71 18.29
CA LYS A 344 -95.83 87.09 17.09
C LYS A 344 -96.73 87.45 15.91
N LEU A 345 -97.85 86.74 15.72
CA LEU A 345 -98.88 87.10 14.75
C LEU A 345 -99.58 88.41 15.11
N ARG A 346 -99.97 88.61 16.38
CA ARG A 346 -100.53 89.90 16.85
C ARG A 346 -99.58 91.07 16.65
N LEU A 347 -98.28 90.87 16.89
CA LEU A 347 -97.25 91.87 16.60
C LEU A 347 -97.20 92.20 15.11
N LYS A 348 -97.17 91.21 14.22
CA LYS A 348 -97.24 91.44 12.76
C LYS A 348 -98.48 92.22 12.34
N THR A 349 -99.67 91.86 12.85
CA THR A 349 -100.92 92.59 12.53
C THR A 349 -100.89 94.04 13.02
N LEU A 350 -100.26 94.30 14.18
CA LEU A 350 -100.05 95.68 14.67
C LEU A 350 -99.01 96.44 13.82
N GLU A 351 -97.92 95.80 13.40
CA GLU A 351 -96.93 96.36 12.47
C GLU A 351 -97.54 96.66 11.08
N GLU A 352 -98.47 95.84 10.61
CA GLU A 352 -99.20 96.03 9.35
C GLU A 352 -100.24 97.16 9.47
N GLY A 353 -100.99 97.23 10.58
CA GLY A 353 -101.90 98.35 10.87
C GLY A 353 -101.17 99.70 10.99
N LEU A 354 -99.99 99.71 11.61
CA LEU A 354 -99.16 100.91 11.74
C LEU A 354 -98.57 101.37 10.38
N LYS A 355 -98.42 100.47 9.40
CA LYS A 355 -98.02 100.81 8.03
C LYS A 355 -99.16 101.41 7.19
N GLN A 356 -100.41 101.32 7.63
CA GLN A 356 -101.57 101.88 6.92
C GLN A 356 -102.11 103.18 7.55
N VAL A 357 -101.71 103.53 8.77
CA VAL A 357 -102.04 104.83 9.40
C VAL A 357 -100.82 105.42 10.10
N SER A 358 -99.97 106.13 9.34
CA SER A 358 -99.42 107.46 9.72
C SER A 358 -98.43 107.97 8.68
N ILE A 359 -98.91 108.86 7.80
CA ILE A 359 -98.07 109.92 7.23
C ILE A 359 -98.46 111.19 8.01
N SER A 360 -97.61 111.63 8.95
CA SER A 360 -97.37 113.00 9.52
C SER A 360 -98.52 114.05 9.70
N PRO A 361 -98.37 115.15 10.49
CA PRO A 361 -97.47 115.46 11.62
C PRO A 361 -98.13 116.18 12.85
N VAL A 362 -97.37 116.30 13.96
CA VAL A 362 -97.26 117.37 15.01
C VAL A 362 -98.47 118.28 15.44
N ASN A 363 -98.64 118.41 16.77
CA ASN A 363 -99.46 119.37 17.58
C ASN A 363 -101.01 119.18 17.49
N SER A 364 -101.85 119.42 18.52
CA SER A 364 -101.77 120.35 19.69
C SER A 364 -102.53 119.86 20.94
N ASN A 365 -102.39 120.54 22.09
CA ASN A 365 -103.07 120.27 23.37
C ASN A 365 -104.50 120.85 23.49
N ALA A 366 -105.40 120.15 24.19
CA ALA A 366 -106.45 120.68 25.09
C ALA A 366 -106.97 119.53 25.99
N PHE A 367 -106.84 119.60 27.33
CA PHE A 367 -107.85 120.11 28.29
C PHE A 367 -109.17 119.29 28.28
N GLY A 368 -109.67 118.70 29.36
CA GLY A 368 -109.22 118.58 30.76
C GLY A 368 -110.36 117.98 31.60
N GLY A 369 -110.10 117.21 32.67
CA GLY A 369 -111.19 116.57 33.42
C GLY A 369 -110.80 115.43 34.36
N SER A 370 -110.45 115.80 35.59
CA SER A 370 -110.23 114.97 36.78
C SER A 370 -111.50 114.19 37.27
N PRO A 371 -111.52 113.46 38.42
CA PRO A 371 -110.42 113.04 39.33
C PRO A 371 -110.54 111.64 40.05
N LYS A 372 -109.44 111.23 40.72
CA LYS A 372 -109.32 110.67 42.11
C LYS A 372 -109.93 109.33 42.59
N THR A 373 -109.06 108.56 43.27
CA THR A 373 -109.27 107.63 44.43
C THR A 373 -110.11 106.35 44.20
N GLU A 374 -110.04 105.26 44.98
CA GLU A 374 -109.45 105.00 46.32
C GLU A 374 -109.12 103.49 46.56
N ARG A 375 -108.38 103.19 47.64
CA ARG A 375 -108.43 102.03 48.60
C ARG A 375 -109.15 100.69 48.23
N SER A 376 -108.84 99.51 48.79
CA SER A 376 -107.73 98.95 49.61
C SER A 376 -108.10 97.50 50.03
N ASN A 377 -107.12 96.61 50.29
CA ASN A 377 -107.11 95.49 51.30
C ASN A 377 -105.95 94.50 50.95
N ASN A 378 -104.96 94.22 51.81
CA ASN A 378 -104.93 93.38 53.04
C ASN A 378 -104.96 91.86 52.69
N ILE A 379 -104.10 90.91 53.16
CA ILE A 379 -103.37 90.73 54.44
C ILE A 379 -102.23 89.65 54.35
N LEU A 380 -101.18 89.79 55.21
CA LEU A 380 -100.09 88.89 55.72
C LEU A 380 -99.58 87.57 55.04
N GLY A 381 -98.24 87.39 55.12
CA GLY A 381 -97.50 86.11 55.29
C GLY A 381 -96.58 85.69 54.12
N PHE A 382 -95.28 85.38 54.25
CA PHE A 382 -94.36 85.25 55.40
C PHE A 382 -92.88 85.54 54.99
N LEU A 383 -92.17 86.30 55.83
CA LEU A 383 -90.72 86.36 56.16
C LEU A 383 -89.69 85.62 55.26
N THR A 384 -88.66 86.25 54.68
CA THR A 384 -87.38 86.80 55.24
C THR A 384 -86.37 85.78 55.80
N SER A 385 -85.07 86.18 55.81
CA SER A 385 -83.83 85.47 56.22
C SER A 385 -83.17 84.63 55.09
N ASN A 386 -81.94 84.89 54.61
CA ASN A 386 -80.61 85.07 55.26
C ASN A 386 -80.25 83.93 56.23
N GLY A 387 -79.19 83.13 56.04
CA GLY A 387 -78.01 83.28 55.19
C GLY A 387 -76.81 82.56 55.85
N ARG A 388 -75.59 82.80 55.32
CA ARG A 388 -74.27 82.55 55.97
C ARG A 388 -73.88 81.05 56.10
N LYS A 389 -72.64 80.59 55.86
CA LYS A 389 -71.27 81.15 55.73
C LYS A 389 -70.53 80.37 54.61
N ARG A 390 -69.73 80.93 53.69
CA ARG A 390 -68.45 81.68 53.78
C ARG A 390 -67.17 80.80 53.82
N SER A 391 -66.39 80.89 52.74
CA SER A 391 -64.90 80.86 52.61
C SER A 391 -64.06 79.57 52.75
N THR A 392 -63.29 79.34 51.67
CA THR A 392 -61.82 79.12 51.57
C THR A 392 -61.13 77.81 51.98
N SER A 393 -60.06 77.55 51.20
CA SER A 393 -58.82 76.78 51.45
C SER A 393 -58.78 75.26 51.15
N LEU A 394 -58.01 74.94 50.09
CA LEU A 394 -56.84 74.05 50.03
C LEU A 394 -56.91 72.56 50.47
N SER A 395 -56.49 71.71 49.51
CA SER A 395 -55.65 70.50 49.66
C SER A 395 -56.26 69.10 49.85
N ARG A 396 -55.88 68.19 48.92
CA ARG A 396 -55.67 66.72 49.07
C ARG A 396 -56.92 65.81 49.29
N PRO A 397 -56.85 64.48 49.03
CA PRO A 397 -55.90 63.70 48.22
C PRO A 397 -56.51 62.62 47.25
N SER A 398 -55.76 62.29 46.17
CA SER A 398 -55.38 60.97 45.60
C SER A 398 -56.26 59.70 45.70
N ALA A 399 -56.20 58.69 44.80
CA ALA A 399 -55.54 58.56 43.47
C ALA A 399 -55.95 57.25 42.75
N ILE A 400 -55.79 57.25 41.42
CA ILE A 400 -55.79 56.13 40.45
C ILE A 400 -55.21 56.74 39.13
N THR A 401 -54.26 56.19 38.37
CA THR A 401 -53.47 54.93 38.43
C THR A 401 -52.13 55.07 37.69
N LYS A 402 -51.26 54.06 37.81
CA LYS A 402 -50.21 53.61 36.84
C LYS A 402 -48.92 54.43 36.65
N ASN A 403 -47.93 54.00 37.45
CA ASN A 403 -46.62 53.49 37.02
C ASN A 403 -45.71 54.35 36.12
N SER A 404 -44.65 54.89 36.74
CA SER A 404 -43.37 55.20 36.10
C SER A 404 -42.20 54.57 36.89
N SER A 405 -41.11 54.26 36.21
CA SER A 405 -39.82 53.82 36.79
C SER A 405 -38.88 55.01 36.97
N ILE A 406 -37.99 54.99 37.98
CA ILE A 406 -36.63 55.60 37.99
C ILE A 406 -35.89 55.42 39.36
N LEU A 407 -34.63 54.98 39.28
CA LEU A 407 -33.44 55.21 40.14
C LEU A 407 -33.39 55.00 41.69
N VAL A 408 -32.48 54.09 42.10
CA VAL A 408 -31.20 54.33 42.86
C VAL A 408 -31.12 54.42 44.42
N GLN A 409 -30.19 53.58 44.96
CA GLN A 409 -29.38 53.70 46.21
C GLN A 409 -30.05 53.56 47.61
N PRO A 410 -29.30 53.44 48.74
CA PRO A 410 -27.86 53.08 48.96
C PRO A 410 -27.54 52.12 50.16
N ASN A 411 -26.26 51.73 50.27
CA ASN A 411 -25.39 51.51 51.47
C ASN A 411 -25.84 50.86 52.81
N ALA A 412 -25.03 49.85 53.20
CA ALA A 412 -24.18 49.77 54.41
C ALA A 412 -24.67 49.20 55.78
N LYS A 413 -24.02 48.07 56.14
CA LYS A 413 -23.24 47.77 57.38
C LYS A 413 -23.89 47.24 58.68
N ASP A 414 -23.01 46.50 59.39
CA ASP A 414 -23.00 46.07 60.81
C ASP A 414 -23.97 44.91 61.21
N GLU A 415 -23.64 43.96 62.12
CA GLU A 415 -22.44 43.73 62.97
C GLU A 415 -22.23 42.25 63.43
N LYS A 416 -21.01 41.93 63.92
CA LYS A 416 -20.52 40.87 64.86
C LYS A 416 -21.30 39.55 65.21
N ALA A 417 -20.56 38.44 65.26
CA ALA A 417 -20.31 37.57 66.45
C ALA A 417 -19.30 36.42 66.11
N SER A 418 -18.10 36.35 66.72
CA SER A 418 -17.68 35.49 67.86
C SER A 418 -17.69 33.96 67.68
N ALA A 419 -16.57 33.32 68.09
CA ALA A 419 -16.30 31.87 68.07
C ALA A 419 -17.06 31.09 69.17
N PRO A 420 -17.05 29.73 69.15
CA PRO A 420 -15.93 28.99 69.77
C PRO A 420 -15.41 27.73 69.00
N GLU A 421 -14.21 27.33 69.41
CA GLU A 421 -13.64 25.97 69.68
C GLU A 421 -14.53 24.71 69.46
N LEU A 422 -14.01 23.48 69.24
CA LEU A 422 -12.85 22.81 69.87
C LEU A 422 -12.50 21.45 69.17
N ASN A 423 -11.22 21.00 69.24
CA ASN A 423 -10.74 19.59 69.25
C ASN A 423 -10.88 18.66 67.99
N ARG A 424 -9.82 17.98 67.48
CA ARG A 424 -8.99 16.83 68.00
C ARG A 424 -9.49 15.49 67.42
N SER A 425 -8.78 14.76 66.55
CA SER A 425 -7.69 13.77 66.83
C SER A 425 -7.15 13.22 65.47
N ASN A 426 -5.86 12.97 65.21
CA ASN A 426 -5.04 11.79 65.60
C ASN A 426 -5.74 10.42 65.41
N SER A 427 -5.18 9.34 64.85
CA SER A 427 -3.77 8.93 64.53
C SER A 427 -3.77 7.68 63.60
N LEU A 428 -2.67 7.28 62.93
CA LEU A 428 -1.70 6.18 63.28
C LEU A 428 -0.71 6.05 62.08
N LYS A 429 0.65 6.07 62.15
CA LYS A 429 1.63 5.08 62.69
C LYS A 429 1.41 3.64 62.14
N LYS A 430 2.36 2.87 61.56
CA LYS A 430 3.85 2.79 61.52
C LYS A 430 4.28 2.28 60.10
N LYS A 431 5.43 2.62 59.50
CA LYS A 431 6.84 2.16 59.73
C LYS A 431 7.08 0.63 59.86
N TYR A 432 7.81 0.06 58.89
CA TYR A 432 8.94 -0.87 59.10
C TYR A 432 10.00 -0.68 57.99
N ALA A 433 11.21 -1.19 58.20
CA ALA A 433 12.37 -0.99 57.33
C ALA A 433 13.33 -2.20 57.36
N SER A 434 14.28 -2.21 56.41
CA SER A 434 15.61 -2.86 56.40
C SER A 434 15.77 -4.39 56.29
N ALA A 435 16.85 -4.74 55.58
CA ALA A 435 17.58 -6.02 55.39
C ALA A 435 17.43 -6.57 53.95
N CYS A 436 18.37 -6.44 53.01
CA CYS A 436 19.82 -6.74 53.02
C CYS A 436 20.13 -8.22 53.31
N GLU A 437 20.60 -8.98 52.30
CA GLU A 437 21.96 -9.57 52.25
C GLU A 437 22.19 -10.34 50.92
N ASN A 438 23.44 -10.70 50.63
CA ASN A 438 23.97 -11.21 49.36
C ASN A 438 23.99 -12.75 49.26
N VAL A 439 24.43 -13.31 48.11
CA VAL A 439 25.60 -14.25 47.97
C VAL A 439 25.58 -15.14 46.70
N VAL A 440 26.49 -14.83 45.76
CA VAL A 440 27.46 -15.68 45.03
C VAL A 440 27.04 -16.99 44.32
N LYS A 441 27.40 -17.07 43.01
CA LYS A 441 28.21 -18.14 42.36
C LYS A 441 28.81 -17.58 41.05
N LYS A 442 30.11 -17.24 40.99
CA LYS A 442 31.26 -18.09 40.58
C LYS A 442 31.04 -18.80 39.22
N SER A 443 31.56 -18.31 38.08
CA SER A 443 32.96 -18.18 37.59
C SER A 443 33.47 -19.44 36.87
N MET A 444 34.26 -19.29 35.78
CA MET A 444 35.63 -19.86 35.61
C MET A 444 36.13 -20.00 34.14
N TRP A 445 37.36 -19.50 33.86
CA TRP A 445 38.29 -19.71 32.72
C TRP A 445 37.88 -19.32 31.27
N ALA A 446 38.79 -19.19 30.30
CA ALA A 446 40.14 -18.56 30.22
C ALA A 446 40.67 -18.64 28.76
N SER A 447 41.72 -17.87 28.43
CA SER A 447 42.36 -17.84 27.11
C SER A 447 43.20 -19.07 26.76
N SER A 448 43.38 -19.31 25.46
CA SER A 448 44.64 -19.72 24.81
C SER A 448 44.53 -19.28 23.34
N ARG A 449 45.29 -18.34 22.78
CA ARG A 449 46.76 -18.19 22.67
C ARG A 449 47.45 -19.44 22.11
N SER A 450 47.68 -19.41 20.80
CA SER A 450 48.88 -19.97 20.15
C SER A 450 49.34 -19.02 19.04
N ARG A 451 50.64 -18.97 18.77
CA ARG A 451 51.39 -18.11 17.83
C ARG A 451 52.60 -18.95 17.36
N VAL A 452 53.41 -18.48 16.39
CA VAL A 452 54.66 -19.10 15.82
C VAL A 452 54.34 -19.99 14.58
N VAL A 453 54.97 -19.88 13.40
CA VAL A 453 56.14 -19.06 12.92
C VAL A 453 56.06 -18.65 11.42
N ASP A 454 56.93 -17.72 11.01
CA ASP A 454 57.07 -17.09 9.68
C ASP A 454 57.77 -17.90 8.57
N ILE A 455 57.64 -17.42 7.31
CA ILE A 455 58.69 -17.00 6.33
C ILE A 455 57.94 -16.62 5.03
N GLY A 456 57.79 -15.34 4.65
CA GLY A 456 58.68 -14.56 3.75
C GLY A 456 57.92 -14.29 2.42
N GLU A 457 57.99 -13.17 1.70
CA GLU A 457 58.81 -11.94 1.72
C GLU A 457 57.89 -10.75 1.24
N LYS A 458 57.95 -9.51 1.79
CA LYS A 458 58.68 -8.31 1.26
C LYS A 458 58.01 -7.61 0.05
N ASP A 459 57.80 -6.28 -0.09
CA ASP A 459 58.06 -5.00 0.61
C ASP A 459 56.80 -4.08 0.46
N GLY A 460 56.53 -3.00 1.20
CA GLY A 460 57.24 -2.40 2.35
C GLY A 460 56.61 -1.07 2.87
N ASN A 461 57.07 -0.63 4.06
CA ASN A 461 57.17 0.74 4.62
C ASN A 461 55.93 1.69 4.58
N GLU A 462 55.09 1.88 5.61
CA GLU A 462 55.24 2.38 7.01
C GLU A 462 55.54 3.90 7.24
N MET A 463 54.56 4.59 7.84
CA MET A 463 54.59 5.66 8.88
C MET A 463 53.07 5.94 9.19
N ARG A 464 52.44 5.72 10.35
CA ARG A 464 52.69 6.11 11.77
C ARG A 464 52.91 7.62 11.92
N GLU A 465 52.41 8.34 12.93
CA GLU A 465 51.81 8.03 14.24
C GLU A 465 50.85 9.21 14.59
N ASN A 466 49.80 9.12 15.41
CA ASN A 466 49.86 9.12 16.88
C ASN A 466 48.48 8.92 17.56
N LYS A 467 48.50 8.59 18.86
CA LYS A 467 47.32 8.48 19.77
C LYS A 467 47.19 9.71 20.68
N GLU A 468 45.99 9.93 21.22
CA GLU A 468 45.63 10.23 22.64
C GLU A 468 44.12 10.58 22.68
N ASN A 469 43.21 9.98 23.46
CA ASN A 469 43.03 9.78 24.93
C ASN A 469 41.95 10.72 25.52
N THR A 470 41.46 10.41 26.73
CA THR A 470 40.27 10.95 27.46
C THR A 470 38.93 10.41 26.93
N ASP A 471 38.09 9.67 27.66
CA ASP A 471 37.70 9.57 29.09
C ASP A 471 36.68 10.62 29.56
N GLY A 472 35.69 10.21 30.38
CA GLY A 472 34.64 11.08 30.91
C GLY A 472 33.23 10.48 31.03
N THR A 473 33.04 9.49 31.91
CA THR A 473 31.72 9.31 32.56
C THR A 473 31.56 10.38 33.64
N ILE A 474 30.39 11.02 33.78
CA ILE A 474 29.96 11.69 35.05
C ILE A 474 28.45 12.03 35.04
N THR A 475 27.76 11.62 36.09
CA THR A 475 26.46 12.15 36.57
C THR A 475 26.68 13.39 37.44
N PRO A 476 25.72 14.33 37.54
CA PRO A 476 25.31 14.70 38.91
C PRO A 476 23.83 15.14 39.11
N SER A 477 23.26 14.73 40.24
CA SER A 477 22.43 15.60 41.11
C SER A 477 23.38 16.51 41.93
N GLU A 478 23.02 17.62 42.58
CA GLU A 478 21.85 17.98 43.38
C GLU A 478 22.01 19.45 43.87
N GLU A 479 20.93 20.18 44.19
CA GLU A 479 20.85 21.31 45.17
C GLU A 479 21.77 22.58 45.05
N ALA A 480 21.44 23.81 45.53
CA ALA A 480 20.25 24.41 46.15
C ALA A 480 20.33 25.97 46.22
N LYS A 481 19.15 26.65 46.29
CA LYS A 481 18.88 28.03 46.83
C LYS A 481 19.50 29.23 46.05
N ASP A 482 18.94 30.46 46.07
CA ASP A 482 17.95 31.08 46.96
C ASP A 482 17.06 32.18 46.28
N GLN A 483 16.02 32.63 46.99
CA GLN A 483 15.02 33.72 46.80
C GLN A 483 15.36 34.88 45.80
N THR A 484 14.41 35.51 45.06
CA THR A 484 13.33 36.40 45.57
C THR A 484 12.23 36.80 44.54
N ASN A 485 10.96 36.83 45.00
CA ASN A 485 9.82 37.73 44.69
C ASN A 485 9.66 38.47 43.32
N GLN A 486 8.55 38.23 42.61
CA GLN A 486 7.32 39.09 42.59
C GLN A 486 6.27 38.62 41.55
N GLU A 487 4.98 38.64 41.93
CA GLU A 487 3.81 38.56 41.02
C GLU A 487 3.39 39.97 40.53
N PRO A 488 2.29 40.16 39.78
CA PRO A 488 2.01 39.66 38.43
C PRO A 488 1.58 40.81 37.48
N ARG A 489 1.45 40.58 36.15
CA ARG A 489 0.50 41.33 35.30
C ARG A 489 0.28 40.69 33.93
N ASN A 490 -0.99 40.63 33.54
CA ASN A 490 -1.41 40.29 32.17
C ASN A 490 -1.26 41.51 31.26
N SER A 491 -0.70 41.34 30.07
CA SER A 491 -0.96 42.20 28.91
C SER A 491 -0.60 41.48 27.62
N GLU A 492 -1.64 41.11 26.86
CA GLU A 492 -1.75 41.14 25.39
C GLU A 492 -0.74 40.33 24.53
N ASN A 493 -1.29 39.72 23.48
CA ASN A 493 -0.57 38.73 22.67
C ASN A 493 0.45 39.37 21.72
N GLU A 494 1.73 39.15 21.96
CA GLU A 494 2.73 39.07 20.88
C GLU A 494 3.18 37.61 20.75
N ASP A 495 3.16 37.09 19.52
CA ASP A 495 3.60 35.72 19.16
C ASP A 495 5.13 35.61 19.26
N THR A 496 5.63 35.70 20.48
CA THR A 496 7.05 35.70 20.84
C THR A 496 7.48 34.29 21.20
N VAL A 497 7.67 33.49 20.16
CA VAL A 497 8.31 32.17 20.26
C VAL A 497 9.60 32.29 21.08
N SER A 498 9.70 31.50 22.16
CA SER A 498 10.81 31.56 23.11
C SER A 498 12.17 31.55 22.40
N GLY A 499 13.07 32.49 22.74
CA GLY A 499 14.41 32.57 22.18
C GLY A 499 15.19 31.25 22.28
N PHE A 500 14.97 30.47 23.34
CA PHE A 500 15.54 29.13 23.49
C PHE A 500 15.05 28.13 22.42
N LEU A 501 13.79 28.24 21.98
CA LEU A 501 13.27 27.43 20.88
C LEU A 501 13.85 27.89 19.53
N TYR A 502 14.05 29.20 19.33
CA TYR A 502 14.80 29.70 18.18
C TYR A 502 16.25 29.19 18.17
N ASP A 503 16.98 29.28 19.28
CA ASP A 503 18.36 28.77 19.39
C ASP A 503 18.43 27.26 19.11
N LYS A 504 17.46 26.49 19.64
CA LYS A 504 17.38 25.05 19.41
C LYS A 504 17.07 24.71 17.95
N ILE A 505 16.10 25.39 17.34
CA ILE A 505 15.75 25.23 15.91
C ILE A 505 16.93 25.67 15.03
N GLN A 506 17.57 26.79 15.34
CA GLN A 506 18.72 27.31 14.60
C GLN A 506 19.91 26.33 14.68
N LYS A 507 20.16 25.73 15.84
CA LYS A 507 21.18 24.69 16.01
C LYS A 507 20.87 23.46 15.16
N GLU A 508 19.61 22.98 15.16
CA GLU A 508 19.24 21.86 14.30
C GLU A 508 19.29 22.21 12.80
N VAL A 509 18.89 23.41 12.39
CA VAL A 509 19.03 23.88 11.00
C VAL A 509 20.50 23.95 10.58
N ILE A 510 21.40 24.37 11.45
CA ILE A 510 22.86 24.37 11.19
C ILE A 510 23.39 22.93 11.11
N ASN A 511 22.96 22.03 12.00
CA ASN A 511 23.34 20.61 11.96
C ASN A 511 22.86 19.93 10.67
N LEU A 512 21.61 20.16 10.28
CA LEU A 512 21.02 19.63 9.05
C LEU A 512 21.73 20.16 7.80
N ARG A 513 22.09 21.46 7.76
CA ARG A 513 22.90 22.01 6.66
C ARG A 513 24.25 21.32 6.53
N LYS A 514 24.99 21.16 7.64
CA LYS A 514 26.27 20.43 7.66
C LYS A 514 26.12 18.96 7.23
N LEU A 515 25.04 18.31 7.64
CA LEU A 515 24.74 16.93 7.25
C LEU A 515 24.43 16.83 5.74
N CYS A 516 23.70 17.79 5.19
CA CYS A 516 23.49 17.90 3.74
C CYS A 516 24.79 18.17 2.99
N GLU A 517 25.62 19.12 3.43
CA GLU A 517 26.93 19.42 2.81
C GLU A 517 27.84 18.18 2.76
N VAL A 518 27.89 17.39 3.85
CA VAL A 518 28.62 16.11 3.88
C VAL A 518 28.00 15.06 2.96
N LYS A 519 26.66 14.99 2.90
CA LYS A 519 25.95 14.07 2.00
C LYS A 519 26.18 14.43 0.54
N ASP A 520 26.16 15.71 0.18
CA ASP A 520 26.36 16.21 -1.16
C ASP A 520 27.82 16.00 -1.61
N GLY A 521 28.80 16.22 -0.73
CA GLY A 521 30.19 15.82 -0.96
C GLY A 521 30.35 14.31 -1.23
N ASN A 522 29.67 13.47 -0.44
CA ASN A 522 29.65 12.01 -0.65
C ASN A 522 28.89 11.58 -1.93
N LEU A 523 27.95 12.38 -2.43
CA LEU A 523 27.30 12.13 -3.72
C LEU A 523 28.24 12.49 -4.87
N VAL A 524 28.94 13.63 -4.80
CA VAL A 524 29.93 14.04 -5.81
C VAL A 524 31.04 12.99 -5.96
N THR A 525 31.58 12.44 -4.87
CA THR A 525 32.61 11.38 -4.95
C THR A 525 32.07 10.11 -5.62
N LYS A 526 30.82 9.72 -5.34
CA LYS A 526 30.16 8.59 -6.01
C LYS A 526 29.90 8.85 -7.49
N ASP A 527 29.54 10.06 -7.88
CA ASP A 527 29.37 10.42 -9.29
C ASP A 527 30.71 10.37 -10.05
N GLU A 528 31.82 10.74 -9.41
CA GLU A 528 33.17 10.56 -9.97
C GLU A 528 33.54 9.07 -10.12
N GLU A 529 33.24 8.23 -9.12
CA GLU A 529 33.42 6.77 -9.21
C GLU A 529 32.58 6.16 -10.34
N ILE A 530 31.31 6.53 -10.46
CA ILE A 530 30.40 6.10 -11.54
C ILE A 530 30.97 6.52 -12.90
N LYS A 531 31.44 7.76 -13.03
CA LYS A 531 32.06 8.28 -14.26
C LYS A 531 33.34 7.53 -14.63
N MET A 532 34.12 7.07 -13.65
CA MET A 532 35.29 6.22 -13.86
C MET A 532 34.92 4.78 -14.22
N LEU A 533 33.84 4.22 -13.64
CA LEU A 533 33.30 2.92 -14.02
C LEU A 533 32.74 2.94 -15.44
N MET A 534 32.01 3.98 -15.84
CA MET A 534 31.54 4.15 -17.23
C MET A 534 32.69 4.13 -18.24
N LYS A 535 33.78 4.87 -17.98
CA LYS A 535 35.00 4.84 -18.81
C LYS A 535 35.62 3.44 -18.90
N LYS A 536 35.63 2.67 -17.79
CA LYS A 536 36.11 1.28 -17.78
C LYS A 536 35.20 0.37 -18.60
N VAL A 537 33.88 0.52 -18.50
CA VAL A 537 32.90 -0.23 -19.31
C VAL A 537 33.09 0.09 -20.79
N GLU A 538 33.20 1.36 -21.18
CA GLU A 538 33.48 1.75 -22.58
C GLU A 538 34.79 1.15 -23.12
N ALA A 539 35.85 1.13 -22.30
CA ALA A 539 37.13 0.54 -22.67
C ALA A 539 37.02 -0.99 -22.87
N LEU A 540 36.31 -1.69 -21.97
CA LEU A 540 36.04 -3.12 -22.08
C LEU A 540 35.15 -3.45 -23.29
N THR A 541 34.11 -2.65 -23.58
CA THR A 541 33.28 -2.80 -24.78
C THR A 541 34.10 -2.66 -26.05
N LYS A 542 34.98 -1.66 -26.13
CA LYS A 542 35.92 -1.48 -27.27
C LYS A 542 36.89 -2.67 -27.39
N ALA A 543 37.41 -3.18 -26.28
CA ALA A 543 38.28 -4.35 -26.28
C ALA A 543 37.55 -5.61 -26.78
N MET A 544 36.34 -5.89 -26.28
CA MET A 544 35.50 -6.99 -26.75
C MET A 544 35.15 -6.87 -28.24
N GLU A 545 34.89 -5.66 -28.74
CA GLU A 545 34.58 -5.46 -30.16
C GLU A 545 35.81 -5.78 -31.04
N ILE A 546 37.01 -5.36 -30.61
CA ILE A 546 38.28 -5.68 -31.28
C ILE A 546 38.55 -7.19 -31.22
N GLU A 547 38.33 -7.84 -30.08
CA GLU A 547 38.48 -9.28 -29.91
C GLU A 547 37.50 -10.08 -30.78
N SER A 548 36.21 -9.69 -30.82
CA SER A 548 35.21 -10.30 -31.69
C SER A 548 35.60 -10.17 -33.18
N LYS A 549 36.10 -8.99 -33.59
CA LYS A 549 36.62 -8.76 -34.95
C LYS A 549 37.88 -9.61 -35.23
N LYS A 550 38.75 -9.82 -34.25
CA LYS A 550 39.92 -10.71 -34.35
C LYS A 550 39.49 -12.18 -34.49
N MET A 551 38.62 -12.67 -33.61
CA MET A 551 38.10 -14.05 -33.64
C MET A 551 37.39 -14.36 -34.96
N LYS A 552 36.57 -13.43 -35.50
CA LYS A 552 35.94 -13.58 -36.82
C LYS A 552 36.95 -13.71 -37.96
N ARG A 553 38.05 -12.95 -37.91
CA ARG A 553 39.15 -13.08 -38.90
C ARG A 553 39.89 -14.40 -38.75
N GLU A 554 40.18 -14.82 -37.51
CA GLU A 554 40.86 -16.08 -37.23
C GLU A 554 40.03 -17.30 -37.66
N ALA A 555 38.71 -17.28 -37.42
CA ALA A 555 37.78 -18.31 -37.90
C ALA A 555 37.78 -18.38 -39.44
N ALA A 556 37.69 -17.24 -40.13
CA ALA A 556 37.74 -17.19 -41.60
C ALA A 556 39.10 -17.62 -42.19
N VAL A 557 40.21 -17.46 -41.45
CA VAL A 557 41.52 -18.02 -41.82
C VAL A 557 41.52 -19.53 -41.64
N LYS A 558 41.08 -20.04 -40.48
CA LYS A 558 40.97 -21.49 -40.21
C LYS A 558 40.05 -22.20 -41.20
N GLU A 559 38.95 -21.58 -41.61
CA GLU A 559 38.05 -22.09 -42.65
C GLU A 559 38.73 -22.15 -44.02
N LYS A 560 39.48 -21.10 -44.41
CA LYS A 560 40.27 -21.11 -45.65
C LYS A 560 41.40 -22.13 -45.62
N GLU A 561 42.07 -22.31 -44.48
CA GLU A 561 43.10 -23.34 -44.30
C GLU A 561 42.50 -24.75 -44.35
N ALA A 562 41.33 -24.98 -43.76
CA ALA A 562 40.60 -26.25 -43.86
C ALA A 562 40.15 -26.54 -45.31
N ALA A 563 39.65 -25.54 -46.03
CA ALA A 563 39.30 -25.66 -47.45
C ALA A 563 40.54 -25.92 -48.35
N ALA A 564 41.67 -25.25 -48.06
CA ALA A 564 42.95 -25.49 -48.74
C ALA A 564 43.50 -26.90 -48.44
N ALA A 565 43.38 -27.38 -47.20
CA ALA A 565 43.75 -28.74 -46.82
C ALA A 565 42.86 -29.79 -47.51
N ALA A 566 41.55 -29.55 -47.59
CA ALA A 566 40.60 -30.43 -48.29
C ALA A 566 40.88 -30.50 -49.80
N THR A 567 41.15 -29.37 -50.46
CA THR A 567 41.52 -29.35 -51.89
C THR A 567 42.88 -29.99 -52.15
N ALA A 568 43.87 -29.78 -51.26
CA ALA A 568 45.17 -30.47 -51.35
C ALA A 568 45.05 -32.00 -51.11
N ALA A 569 44.12 -32.45 -50.26
CA ALA A 569 43.81 -33.86 -50.09
C ALA A 569 43.15 -34.46 -51.34
N ALA A 570 42.19 -33.74 -51.94
CA ALA A 570 41.53 -34.14 -53.18
C ALA A 570 42.52 -34.23 -54.36
N GLY A 571 43.42 -33.26 -54.52
CA GLY A 571 44.49 -33.29 -55.53
C GLY A 571 45.39 -34.52 -55.41
N LYS A 572 45.82 -34.87 -54.18
CA LYS A 572 46.61 -36.08 -53.90
C LYS A 572 45.86 -37.38 -54.19
N THR A 573 44.52 -37.39 -54.13
CA THR A 573 43.73 -38.57 -54.55
C THR A 573 43.60 -38.69 -56.07
N GLU A 574 43.50 -37.59 -56.81
CA GLU A 574 43.46 -37.62 -58.28
C GLU A 574 44.84 -37.92 -58.90
N GLU A 575 45.95 -37.39 -58.35
CA GLU A 575 47.30 -37.82 -58.75
C GLU A 575 47.50 -39.33 -58.55
N LYS A 576 47.06 -39.88 -57.41
CA LYS A 576 47.14 -41.32 -57.15
C LYS A 576 46.28 -42.15 -58.10
N LYS A 577 45.10 -41.66 -58.53
CA LYS A 577 44.29 -42.32 -59.57
C LYS A 577 44.98 -42.26 -60.93
N ASN A 578 45.45 -41.09 -61.35
CA ASN A 578 46.10 -40.89 -62.65
C ASN A 578 47.43 -41.68 -62.77
N ALA A 579 48.22 -41.74 -61.69
CA ALA A 579 49.39 -42.62 -61.63
C ALA A 579 49.01 -44.10 -61.79
N ARG A 580 47.93 -44.56 -61.15
CA ARG A 580 47.42 -45.94 -61.31
C ARG A 580 46.92 -46.21 -62.74
N ILE A 581 46.25 -45.24 -63.36
CA ILE A 581 45.77 -45.33 -64.74
C ILE A 581 46.95 -45.40 -65.71
N LEU A 582 47.95 -44.54 -65.58
CA LEU A 582 49.18 -44.59 -66.38
C LEU A 582 49.92 -45.92 -66.23
N TYR A 583 50.08 -46.42 -64.99
CA TYR A 583 50.69 -47.73 -64.74
C TYR A 583 49.90 -48.87 -65.41
N SER A 584 48.57 -48.81 -65.39
CA SER A 584 47.71 -49.78 -66.08
C SER A 584 47.78 -49.68 -67.61
N LYS A 585 48.08 -48.48 -68.15
CA LYS A 585 48.18 -48.22 -69.59
C LYS A 585 49.52 -48.70 -70.14
N SER A 586 50.63 -48.46 -69.42
CA SER A 586 51.94 -49.05 -69.76
C SER A 586 51.93 -50.58 -69.72
N ARG A 587 51.18 -51.20 -68.79
CA ARG A 587 51.06 -52.67 -68.72
C ARG A 587 50.27 -53.30 -69.88
N ARG A 588 49.47 -52.53 -70.63
CA ARG A 588 48.75 -52.98 -71.83
C ARG A 588 49.52 -52.77 -73.15
N LEU A 589 50.69 -52.15 -73.10
CA LEU A 589 51.56 -51.88 -74.26
C LEU A 589 52.82 -52.75 -74.28
N SER A 590 52.94 -53.71 -73.35
CA SER A 590 54.09 -54.60 -73.19
C SER A 590 53.70 -56.09 -73.28
N THR A 591 52.56 -56.36 -73.93
CA THR A 591 52.02 -57.67 -74.33
C THR A 591 51.46 -57.53 -75.73
#